data_AF-A0A7V6M1C4-F1
#
_entry.id   AF-A0A7V6M1C4-F1
#
_cell.length_a   1.000
_cell.length_b   1.000
_cell.length_c   1.000
_cell.angle_alpha   90.00
_cell.angle_beta   90.00
_cell.angle_gamma   90.00
#
_symmetry.space_group_name_H-M   'P 1'
#
loop_
_entity.id
_entity.type
_entity.pdbx_description
1 polymer ?
#
loop_
_entity_poly.entity_id
_entity_poly.type
_entity_poly.pdbx_seq_one_letter_code
_entity_poly.pdbx_strand_id
1 'polypeptide(L)' 'MKSHRNIDFLPTTLKEVKALGWEQLDVILISGDAYVDHPSFGVAVIG' A
#
# COMPACT_ATOMS: atom_id res chain seq x y z
N MET A 1 24.91 -3.34 -4.96
CA MET A 1 23.89 -2.49 -5.61
C MET A 1 22.72 -2.38 -4.65
N LYS A 2 22.57 -1.26 -3.93
CA LYS A 2 21.43 -1.09 -3.00
C LYS A 2 20.21 -0.76 -3.85
N SER A 3 19.26 -1.69 -3.93
CA SER A 3 17.97 -1.46 -4.57
C SER A 3 17.23 -0.37 -3.79
N HIS A 4 17.04 0.79 -4.40
CA HIS A 4 16.18 1.83 -3.86
C HIS A 4 14.74 1.29 -3.94
N ARG A 5 14.21 0.81 -2.80
CA ARG A 5 12.79 0.48 -2.69
C ARG A 5 12.03 1.79 -2.64
N ASN A 6 11.46 2.22 -3.77
CA ASN A 6 10.48 3.30 -3.80
C ASN A 6 9.24 2.80 -3.06
N ILE A 7 8.99 3.36 -1.87
CA ILE A 7 7.80 3.11 -1.06
C ILE A 7 7.05 4.42 -0.89
N ASP A 8 6.66 5.01 -2.01
CA ASP A 8 5.85 6.22 -2.02
C ASP A 8 4.40 5.92 -1.60
N PHE A 9 3.95 4.66 -1.68
CA PHE A 9 2.58 4.22 -1.36
C PHE A 9 2.52 2.79 -0.79
N LEU A 10 1.40 2.46 -0.13
CA LEU A 10 1.09 1.10 0.33
C LEU A 10 0.93 0.12 -0.85
N PRO A 11 1.34 -1.15 -0.71
CA PRO A 11 1.19 -2.13 -1.77
C PRO A 11 -0.28 -2.45 -2.02
N THR A 12 -0.67 -2.47 -3.28
CA THR A 12 -2.04 -2.81 -3.72
C THR A 12 -2.11 -4.19 -4.37
N THR A 13 -0.96 -4.83 -4.61
CA THR A 13 -0.86 -6.18 -5.18
C THR A 13 0.02 -7.13 -4.36
N LEU A 14 -0.26 -8.43 -4.45
CA LEU A 14 0.57 -9.47 -3.81
C LEU A 14 2.02 -9.49 -4.33
N LYS A 15 2.25 -9.04 -5.57
CA LYS A 15 3.60 -8.95 -6.13
C LYS A 15 4.42 -7.88 -5.41
N GLU A 16 3.82 -6.73 -5.12
CA GLU A 16 4.45 -5.65 -4.35
C GLU A 16 4.71 -6.08 -2.91
N VAL A 17 3.74 -6.72 -2.25
CA VAL A 17 3.91 -7.29 -0.90
C VAL A 17 5.12 -8.22 -0.84
N LYS A 18 5.25 -9.13 -1.82
CA LYS A 18 6.42 -10.03 -1.93
C LYS A 18 7.73 -9.28 -2.22
N ALA A 19 7.68 -8.26 -3.08
CA ALA A 19 8.86 -7.44 -3.38
C ALA A 19 9.34 -6.63 -2.17
N LEU A 20 8.45 -6.29 -1.25
CA LEU A 20 8.77 -5.67 0.05
C LEU A 20 9.30 -6.68 1.07
N GLY A 21 9.12 -7.98 0.83
CA GLY A 21 9.55 -9.06 1.72
C GLY A 21 8.58 -9.29 2.89
N TRP A 22 7.31 -8.91 2.75
CA TRP A 22 6.31 -9.12 3.79
C TRP A 22 5.74 -10.54 3.70
N GLU A 23 5.73 -11.24 4.83
CA GLU A 23 5.21 -12.61 4.93
C GLU A 23 3.73 -12.64 5.35
N GLN A 24 3.27 -11.59 6.03
CA GLN A 24 1.92 -11.49 6.58
C GLN A 24 1.41 -10.04 6.50
N LEU A 25 0.09 -9.90 6.40
CA LEU A 25 -0.63 -8.63 6.48
C LEU A 25 -1.56 -8.68 7.69
N ASP A 26 -1.37 -7.78 8.65
CA ASP A 26 -2.24 -7.70 9.84
C ASP A 26 -3.52 -6.89 9.59
N VAL A 27 -3.43 -5.89 8.71
CA VAL A 27 -4.53 -5.01 8.34
C VAL A 27 -4.58 -4.89 6.82
N ILE A 28 -5.79 -5.01 6.26
CA ILE A 28 -6.05 -4.76 4.84
C ILE A 28 -7.09 -3.65 4.76
N LEU A 29 -6.74 -2.56 4.09
CA LEU A 29 -7.66 -1.46 3.81
C LEU A 29 -8.40 -1.75 2.51
N ILE A 30 -9.73 -1.82 2.57
CA ILE A 30 -10.58 -2.01 1.39
C ILE A 30 -11.34 -0.71 1.18
N SER A 31 -11.16 -0.09 0.02
CA SER A 31 -11.95 1.06 -0.41
C SER A 31 -12.91 0.68 -1.53
N GLY A 32 -14.13 1.22 -1.49
CA GLY A 32 -15.15 1.00 -2.52
C GLY A 32 -15.14 2.03 -3.65
N ASP A 33 -14.44 3.14 -3.44
CA ASP A 33 -14.03 4.06 -4.50
C ASP A 33 -12.74 3.54 -5.15
N ALA A 34 -12.46 3.99 -6.38
CA ALA A 34 -11.09 3.88 -6.88
C ALA A 34 -10.18 4.53 -5.83
N TYR A 35 -9.05 3.90 -5.49
CA TYR A 35 -8.08 4.42 -4.53
C TYR A 35 -7.66 5.84 -4.96
N VAL A 36 -8.30 6.85 -4.37
CA VAL A 36 -8.14 8.27 -4.69
C VAL A 36 -7.59 8.92 -3.45
N ASP A 37 -6.48 9.64 -3.62
CA ASP A 37 -5.78 10.33 -2.53
C ASP A 37 -6.51 11.63 -2.16
N HIS A 38 -7.74 11.50 -1.65
CA HIS A 38 -8.53 12.61 -1.14
C HIS A 38 -8.47 12.62 0.40
N PRO A 39 -8.16 13.75 1.07
CA PRO A 39 -8.03 13.81 2.53
C PRO A 39 -9.29 13.40 3.30
N SER A 40 -10.45 13.44 2.66
CA SER A 40 -11.71 12.95 3.24
C SER A 40 -11.85 11.43 3.23
N PHE A 41 -10.95 10.68 2.58
CA PHE A 41 -11.00 9.24 2.47
C PHE A 41 -10.06 8.62 3.48
N GLY A 42 -10.60 7.79 4.38
CA GLY A 42 -9.83 7.23 5.49
C GLY A 42 -8.61 6.42 5.06
N VAL A 43 -8.70 5.73 3.91
CA VAL A 43 -7.59 4.94 3.36
C VAL A 43 -6.41 5.85 2.95
N ALA A 44 -6.68 7.00 2.32
CA ALA A 44 -5.67 7.97 1.90
C ALA A 44 -5.01 8.73 3.06
N VAL A 45 -5.60 8.71 4.25
CA VAL A 45 -4.98 9.27 5.47
C VAL A 45 -4.01 8.28 6.11
N ILE A 46 -4.22 6.98 5.89
CA ILE A 46 -3.40 5.92 6.48
C ILE A 46 -2.18 5.59 5.61
N GLY A 47 -2.35 5.57 4.29
CA GLY A 47 -1.28 5.31 3.31
C GLY A 47 -0.51 6.55 2.90
#